data_AF-A0A363NUN7-F1
#
_entry.id   AF-A0A363NUN7-F1
#
_cell.length_a   1.000
_cell.length_b   1.000
_cell.length_c   1.000
_cell.angle_alpha   90.00
_cell.angle_beta   90.00
_cell.angle_gamma   90.00
#
_symmetry.space_group_name_H-M   'P 1'
#
loop_
_entity.id
_entity.type
_entity.pdbx_description
1 polymer ?
#
loop_
_entity_poly.entity_id
_entity_poly.type
_entity_poly.pdbx_seq_one_letter_code
_entity_poly.pdbx_strand_id
1 'polypeptide(L)'
;MQKEYRQIPDEIFDDPHIKRLQTICCLMISIHNDIISLPKEIHREGDTVNLIKVLQQEYKLPIQEAYMKALEIHDNYLKEFFILQDHLPQFDKWQDLVLEYIQDLGVMVTGVYAWHTNTIRYLNGNYVKGEYKTGQ
;
A
#
# COMPACT_ATOMS: atom_id res chain seq x y z
N MET A 1 25.76 4.24 -4.56
CA MET A 1 25.73 4.37 -6.03
C MET A 1 24.32 4.80 -6.39
N GLN A 2 24.16 5.90 -7.12
CA GLN A 2 22.84 6.35 -7.55
C GLN A 2 22.36 5.39 -8.64
N LYS A 3 21.18 4.78 -8.46
CA LYS A 3 20.63 3.84 -9.44
C LYS A 3 20.01 4.61 -10.59
N GLU A 4 20.31 4.20 -11.81
CA GLU A 4 19.99 4.93 -13.04
C GLU A 4 18.72 4.40 -13.72
N TYR A 5 17.62 4.21 -12.96
CA TYR A 5 16.36 3.66 -13.49
C TYR A 5 15.75 4.44 -14.66
N ARG A 6 16.11 5.73 -14.79
CA ARG A 6 15.71 6.58 -15.93
C ARG A 6 16.25 6.12 -17.27
N GLN A 7 17.22 5.20 -17.28
CA GLN A 7 17.76 4.62 -18.49
C GLN A 7 16.88 3.49 -19.03
N ILE A 8 16.06 2.85 -18.17
CA ILE A 8 15.10 1.82 -18.59
C ILE A 8 14.09 2.48 -19.56
N PRO A 9 13.89 1.94 -20.77
CA PRO A 9 12.90 2.42 -21.73
C PRO A 9 11.47 2.38 -21.16
N ASP A 10 10.66 3.36 -21.57
CA ASP A 10 9.26 3.46 -21.13
C ASP A 10 8.43 2.23 -21.52
N GLU A 11 8.75 1.56 -22.63
CA GLU A 11 8.07 0.34 -23.07
C GLU A 11 8.17 -0.80 -22.07
N ILE A 12 9.27 -0.87 -21.30
CA ILE A 12 9.44 -1.85 -20.21
C ILE A 12 8.56 -1.48 -19.02
N PHE A 13 8.45 -0.20 -18.68
CA PHE A 13 7.51 0.24 -17.65
C PHE A 13 6.05 0.09 -18.10
N ASP A 14 5.80 0.09 -19.41
CA ASP A 14 4.49 -0.15 -19.98
C ASP A 14 4.08 -1.62 -20.03
N ASP A 15 5.04 -2.54 -19.84
CA ASP A 15 4.80 -3.98 -19.78
C ASP A 15 3.76 -4.31 -18.68
N PRO A 16 2.72 -5.11 -18.99
CA PRO A 16 1.67 -5.43 -18.04
C PRO A 16 2.17 -6.06 -16.73
N HIS A 17 3.27 -6.83 -16.78
CA HIS A 17 3.87 -7.48 -15.62
C HIS A 17 4.48 -6.45 -14.66
N ILE A 18 5.20 -5.46 -15.22
CA ILE A 18 5.80 -4.37 -14.44
C ILE A 18 4.71 -3.47 -13.86
N LYS A 19 3.68 -3.12 -14.66
CA LYS A 19 2.52 -2.37 -14.17
C LYS A 19 1.79 -3.10 -13.05
N ARG A 20 1.66 -4.42 -13.13
CA ARG A 20 1.00 -5.21 -12.08
C ARG A 20 1.80 -5.17 -10.78
N LEU A 21 3.13 -5.35 -10.83
CA LEU A 21 4.01 -5.22 -9.68
C LEU A 21 3.89 -3.84 -9.01
N GLN A 22 3.94 -2.76 -9.80
CA GLN A 22 3.74 -1.39 -9.31
C GLN A 22 2.35 -1.20 -8.66
N THR A 23 1.31 -1.71 -9.31
CA THR A 23 -0.08 -1.65 -8.80
C THR A 23 -0.19 -2.36 -7.46
N ILE A 24 0.39 -3.56 -7.33
CA ILE A 24 0.41 -4.32 -6.08
C ILE A 24 1.11 -3.54 -4.96
N CYS A 25 2.26 -2.90 -5.25
CA CYS A 25 2.93 -2.04 -4.27
C CYS A 25 2.04 -0.89 -3.80
N CYS A 26 1.36 -0.20 -4.73
CA CYS A 26 0.42 0.86 -4.37
C CYS A 26 -0.71 0.33 -3.49
N LEU A 27 -1.31 -0.81 -3.83
CA LEU A 27 -2.40 -1.42 -3.07
C LEU A 27 -1.95 -1.82 -1.65
N MET A 28 -0.78 -2.46 -1.51
CA MET A 28 -0.25 -2.82 -0.18
C MET A 28 -0.01 -1.58 0.70
N ILE A 29 0.59 -0.52 0.13
CA ILE A 29 0.81 0.75 0.84
C ILE A 29 -0.52 1.40 1.26
N SER A 30 -1.53 1.39 0.39
CA SER A 30 -2.86 1.88 0.73
C SER A 30 -3.49 1.09 1.89
N ILE A 31 -3.36 -0.25 1.87
CA ILE A 31 -3.88 -1.10 2.96
C ILE A 31 -3.12 -0.82 4.26
N HIS A 32 -1.80 -0.61 4.23
CA HIS A 32 -1.04 -0.19 5.42
C HIS A 32 -1.61 1.10 5.99
N ASN A 33 -1.92 2.08 5.13
CA ASN A 33 -2.52 3.33 5.56
C ASN A 33 -3.87 3.10 6.23
N ASP A 34 -4.77 2.32 5.62
CA ASP A 34 -6.10 2.01 6.14
C ASP A 34 -6.06 1.30 7.50
N ILE A 35 -5.14 0.36 7.68
CA ILE A 35 -4.94 -0.37 8.94
C ILE A 35 -4.49 0.58 10.05
N ILE A 36 -3.48 1.40 9.77
CA ILE A 36 -2.84 2.27 10.77
C ILE A 36 -3.72 3.48 11.08
N SER A 37 -4.51 3.91 10.10
CA SER A 37 -5.47 5.00 10.23
C SER A 37 -6.80 4.60 10.89
N LEU A 38 -7.14 3.32 10.95
CA LEU A 38 -8.44 2.87 11.46
C LEU A 38 -8.80 3.42 12.86
N PRO A 39 -7.93 3.43 13.88
CA PRO A 39 -8.30 3.87 15.23
C PRO A 39 -8.78 5.33 15.31
N LYS A 40 -8.25 6.22 14.46
CA LYS A 40 -8.70 7.64 14.38
C LYS A 40 -9.98 7.80 13.56
N GLU A 41 -10.30 6.85 12.68
CA GLU A 41 -11.41 6.92 11.73
C GLU A 41 -12.68 6.25 12.24
N ILE A 42 -12.55 5.28 13.17
CA ILE A 42 -13.70 4.58 13.75
C ILE A 42 -14.60 5.50 14.59
N HIS A 43 -14.04 6.58 15.14
CA HIS A 43 -14.76 7.55 15.99
C HIS A 43 -15.22 8.80 15.24
N ARG A 44 -14.88 8.95 13.95
CA ARG A 44 -15.29 10.12 13.15
C ARG A 44 -16.65 9.86 12.54
N GLU A 45 -17.59 10.75 12.83
CA GLU A 45 -18.88 10.81 12.13
C GLU A 45 -18.65 11.38 10.72
N GLY A 46 -18.94 10.58 9.68
CA GLY A 46 -18.78 10.93 8.27
C GLY A 46 -18.20 9.81 7.40
N ASP A 47 -18.18 10.05 6.09
CA ASP A 47 -17.64 9.13 5.09
C ASP A 47 -16.11 9.16 5.11
N THR A 48 -15.51 8.25 5.87
CA THR A 48 -14.08 7.94 5.72
C THR A 48 -13.95 6.75 4.76
N VAL A 49 -13.21 6.95 3.66
CA VAL A 49 -12.89 5.88 2.73
C VAL A 49 -11.75 5.05 3.34
N ASN A 50 -12.10 3.88 3.88
CA ASN A 50 -11.17 2.94 4.50
C ASN A 50 -11.63 1.51 4.17
N LEU A 51 -10.73 0.68 3.64
CA LEU A 51 -11.04 -0.68 3.20
C LEU A 51 -11.71 -1.51 4.30
N ILE A 52 -11.29 -1.37 5.56
CA ILE A 52 -11.83 -2.17 6.66
C ILE A 52 -13.30 -1.82 6.93
N LYS A 53 -13.66 -0.53 6.85
CA LYS A 53 -15.06 -0.09 6.95
C LYS A 53 -15.89 -0.55 5.76
N VAL A 54 -15.31 -0.52 4.55
CA VAL A 54 -15.98 -1.05 3.33
C VAL A 54 -16.25 -2.55 3.47
N LEU A 55 -15.25 -3.33 3.89
CA LEU A 55 -15.40 -4.77 4.13
C LEU A 55 -16.42 -5.06 5.24
N GLN A 56 -16.43 -4.27 6.31
CA GLN A 56 -17.41 -4.38 7.39
C GLN A 56 -18.83 -4.23 6.86
N GLN A 57 -19.09 -3.19 6.06
CA GLN A 57 -20.41 -2.88 5.52
C GLN A 57 -20.85 -3.91 4.47
N GLU A 58 -19.98 -4.21 3.50
CA GLU A 58 -20.29 -5.09 2.37
C GLU A 58 -20.55 -6.53 2.83
N TYR A 59 -19.70 -7.06 3.71
CA TYR A 59 -19.82 -8.44 4.20
C TYR A 59 -20.61 -8.57 5.52
N LYS A 60 -21.11 -7.45 6.07
CA LYS A 60 -21.82 -7.39 7.37
C LYS A 60 -21.04 -8.04 8.50
N LEU A 61 -19.73 -7.82 8.53
CA LEU A 61 -18.82 -8.43 9.49
C LEU A 61 -18.65 -7.56 10.74
N PRO A 62 -18.31 -8.14 11.91
CA PRO A 62 -17.71 -7.41 13.00
C PRO A 62 -16.41 -6.71 12.54
N ILE A 63 -16.07 -5.56 13.12
CA ILE A 63 -14.90 -4.77 12.70
C ILE A 63 -13.59 -5.57 12.78
N GLN A 64 -13.46 -6.45 13.77
CA GLN A 64 -12.29 -7.32 13.94
C GLN A 64 -12.16 -8.31 12.79
N GLU A 65 -13.27 -8.89 12.31
CA GLU A 65 -13.27 -9.83 11.19
C GLU A 65 -12.98 -9.11 9.87
N ALA A 66 -13.53 -7.90 9.69
CA ALA A 66 -13.21 -7.05 8.54
C ALA A 66 -11.72 -6.65 8.52
N TYR A 67 -11.14 -6.37 9.69
CA TYR A 67 -9.70 -6.10 9.84
C TYR A 67 -8.86 -7.31 9.41
N MET A 68 -9.20 -8.52 9.90
CA MET A 68 -8.51 -9.75 9.51
C MET A 68 -8.62 -10.01 8.01
N LYS A 69 -9.77 -9.71 7.40
CA LYS A 69 -9.96 -9.85 5.95
C LYS A 69 -9.12 -8.85 5.15
N ALA A 70 -8.92 -7.62 5.64
CA ALA A 70 -8.00 -6.66 5.02
C ALA A 70 -6.54 -7.15 5.08
N LEU A 71 -6.12 -7.77 6.19
CA LEU A 71 -4.81 -8.42 6.30
C LEU A 71 -4.66 -9.58 5.31
N GLU A 72 -5.69 -10.42 5.17
CA GLU A 72 -5.67 -11.52 4.20
C GLU A 72 -5.51 -11.01 2.76
N ILE A 73 -6.21 -9.92 2.40
CA ILE A 73 -6.08 -9.28 1.09
C ILE A 73 -4.65 -8.76 0.88
N HIS A 74 -4.07 -8.11 1.88
CA HIS A 74 -2.68 -7.67 1.84
C HIS A 74 -1.72 -8.85 1.62
N ASP A 75 -1.88 -9.93 2.38
CA ASP A 75 -0.99 -11.10 2.29
C ASP A 75 -1.11 -11.81 0.95
N ASN A 76 -2.30 -11.79 0.33
CA ASN A 76 -2.50 -12.31 -1.02
C ASN A 76 -1.78 -11.45 -2.07
N TYR A 77 -1.81 -10.13 -1.94
CA TYR A 77 -1.01 -9.24 -2.80
C TYR A 77 0.49 -9.44 -2.60
N LEU A 78 0.96 -9.65 -1.37
CA LEU A 78 2.37 -9.93 -1.10
C LEU A 78 2.82 -11.24 -1.75
N LYS A 79 2.00 -12.30 -1.66
CA LYS A 79 2.27 -13.57 -2.35
C LYS A 79 2.33 -13.38 -3.86
N GLU A 80 1.37 -12.64 -4.42
CA GLU A 80 1.34 -12.34 -5.86
C GLU A 80 2.59 -11.54 -6.29
N PHE A 81 3.02 -10.57 -5.49
CA PHE A 81 4.24 -9.80 -5.74
C PHE A 81 5.46 -10.72 -5.88
N PHE A 82 5.67 -11.65 -4.93
CA PHE A 82 6.79 -12.59 -5.00
C PHE A 82 6.69 -13.51 -6.21
N ILE A 83 5.50 -14.03 -6.52
CA ILE A 83 5.30 -14.87 -7.71
C ILE A 83 5.69 -14.09 -8.98
N LEU A 84 5.24 -12.85 -9.12
CA LEU A 84 5.56 -12.02 -10.28
C LEU A 84 7.05 -11.65 -10.32
N GLN A 85 7.67 -11.35 -9.17
CA GLN A 85 9.10 -11.08 -9.09
C GLN A 85 9.93 -12.29 -9.55
N ASP A 86 9.54 -13.50 -9.15
CA ASP A 86 10.24 -14.75 -9.52
C ASP A 86 10.04 -15.11 -11.00
N HIS A 87 8.97 -14.62 -11.65
CA HIS A 87 8.60 -14.94 -13.03
C HIS A 87 8.67 -13.72 -13.95
N LEU A 88 9.72 -12.91 -13.82
CA LEU A 88 9.90 -11.74 -14.67
C LEU A 88 10.06 -12.08 -16.16
N PRO A 89 9.45 -11.29 -17.07
CA PRO A 89 9.78 -11.35 -18.48
C PRO A 89 11.26 -11.08 -18.73
N GLN A 90 11.72 -11.47 -19.92
CA GLN A 90 13.07 -11.18 -20.39
C GLN A 90 13.12 -9.76 -20.97
N PHE A 91 14.05 -8.94 -20.48
CA PHE A 91 14.22 -7.53 -20.87
C PHE A 91 15.60 -7.24 -21.48
N ASP A 92 16.24 -8.26 -22.08
CA ASP A 92 17.55 -8.17 -22.72
C ASP A 92 18.60 -7.50 -21.82
N LYS A 93 19.27 -6.45 -22.33
CA LYS A 93 20.31 -5.69 -21.61
C LYS A 93 19.81 -4.96 -20.36
N TRP A 94 18.49 -4.86 -20.16
CA TRP A 94 17.88 -4.18 -19.02
C TRP A 94 17.54 -5.12 -17.87
N GLN A 95 17.73 -6.44 -18.03
CA GLN A 95 17.28 -7.45 -17.07
C GLN A 95 17.73 -7.15 -15.63
N ASP A 96 19.02 -6.88 -15.43
CA ASP A 96 19.58 -6.65 -14.09
C ASP A 96 19.03 -5.36 -13.46
N LEU A 97 18.92 -4.29 -14.26
CA LEU A 97 18.43 -2.99 -13.77
C LEU A 97 16.93 -3.04 -13.44
N VAL A 98 16.15 -3.81 -14.19
CA VAL A 98 14.73 -4.08 -13.91
C VAL A 98 14.57 -4.91 -12.65
N LEU A 99 15.40 -5.94 -12.45
CA LEU A 99 15.39 -6.75 -11.23
C LEU A 99 15.71 -5.89 -9.99
N GLU A 100 16.73 -5.04 -10.08
CA GLU A 100 17.06 -4.09 -9.01
C GLU A 100 15.91 -3.12 -8.72
N TYR A 101 15.25 -2.61 -9.77
CA TYR A 101 14.09 -1.73 -9.64
C TYR A 101 12.95 -2.42 -8.86
N ILE A 102 12.63 -3.67 -9.19
CA ILE A 102 11.57 -4.43 -8.53
C ILE A 102 11.94 -4.76 -7.08
N GLN A 103 13.21 -5.10 -6.80
CA GLN A 103 13.67 -5.28 -5.43
C GLN A 103 13.49 -3.99 -4.61
N ASP A 104 13.82 -2.83 -5.19
CA ASP A 104 13.63 -1.54 -4.52
C ASP A 104 12.16 -1.19 -4.30
N LEU A 105 11.24 -1.65 -5.16
CA LEU A 105 9.80 -1.53 -4.91
C LEU A 105 9.41 -2.27 -3.62
N GLY A 106 9.92 -3.49 -3.39
CA GLY A 106 9.72 -4.24 -2.16
C GLY A 106 10.31 -3.56 -0.92
N VAL A 107 11.51 -2.97 -1.07
CA VAL A 107 12.14 -2.16 -0.01
C VAL A 107 11.30 -0.93 0.31
N MET A 108 10.76 -0.25 -0.70
CA MET A 108 9.88 0.91 -0.51
C MET A 108 8.62 0.53 0.28
N VAL A 109 7.94 -0.56 -0.07
CA VAL A 109 6.75 -1.03 0.67
C VAL A 109 7.08 -1.25 2.16
N THR A 110 8.21 -1.89 2.44
CA THR A 110 8.67 -2.14 3.82
C THR A 110 9.04 -0.84 4.54
N GLY A 111 9.75 0.06 3.87
CA GLY A 111 10.16 1.34 4.41
C GLY A 111 8.96 2.25 4.73
N VAL A 112 7.93 2.24 3.87
CA VAL A 112 6.69 2.97 4.10
C VAL A 112 5.95 2.39 5.31
N TYR A 113 5.85 1.06 5.44
CA TYR A 113 5.28 0.44 6.64
C TYR A 113 6.04 0.85 7.91
N ALA A 114 7.38 0.76 7.90
CA ALA A 114 8.21 1.15 9.03
C ALA A 114 8.08 2.65 9.39
N TRP A 115 7.96 3.53 8.39
CA TRP A 115 7.68 4.94 8.63
C TRP A 115 6.31 5.14 9.30
N HIS A 116 5.27 4.44 8.83
CA HIS A 116 3.95 4.55 9.43
C HIS A 116 3.92 4.09 10.89
N THR A 117 4.66 3.04 11.25
CA THR A 117 4.70 2.53 12.64
C THR A 117 5.56 3.38 13.57
N ASN A 118 6.51 4.17 13.04
CA ASN A 118 7.48 4.92 13.84
C ASN A 118 7.24 6.45 13.89
N THR A 119 6.20 6.96 13.23
CA THR A 119 5.94 8.41 13.20
C THR A 119 4.84 8.87 14.15
N ILE A 120 5.05 10.10 14.65
CA ILE A 120 4.18 10.81 15.59
C ILE A 120 2.79 11.10 15.01
N ARG A 121 2.66 11.10 13.67
CA ARG A 121 1.39 11.32 12.95
C ARG A 121 0.29 10.34 13.35
N TYR A 122 0.66 9.14 13.84
CA TYR A 122 -0.28 8.10 14.29
C TYR A 122 -0.23 7.84 15.81
N LEU A 123 0.56 8.61 16.57
CA LEU A 123 0.54 8.57 18.04
C LEU A 123 -0.72 9.26 18.57
N ASN A 124 -1.41 8.59 19.50
CA ASN A 124 -2.56 9.13 20.23
C ASN A 124 -2.20 10.49 20.85
N GLY A 125 -2.86 11.56 20.40
CA GLY A 125 -2.79 12.89 21.02
C GLY A 125 -2.19 14.01 20.16
N ASN A 126 -1.57 13.73 19.02
CA ASN A 126 -0.98 14.77 18.14
C ASN A 126 -1.85 15.12 16.93
N TYR A 127 -3.16 15.04 17.10
CA TYR A 127 -4.12 15.30 16.02
C TYR A 127 -4.43 16.80 15.93
N VAL A 128 -4.36 17.35 14.71
CA VAL A 128 -5.02 18.62 14.38
C VAL A 128 -6.52 18.38 14.55
N LYS A 129 -7.16 19.07 15.50
CA LYS A 129 -8.62 19.06 15.62
C LYS A 129 -9.20 19.57 14.30
N GLY A 130 -10.19 18.87 13.76
CA GLY A 130 -10.95 19.39 12.62
C GLY A 130 -11.56 20.75 13.03
N GLU A 131 -11.22 21.82 12.31
CA GLU A 131 -11.63 23.19 12.66
C GLU A 131 -13.07 23.52 12.28
N TYR A 132 -13.79 22.58 11.66
CA TYR A 132 -15.15 22.84 11.21
C TYR A 132 -16.14 22.54 12.33
N LYS A 133 -16.46 23.57 13.11
CA LYS A 133 -17.73 23.64 13.82
C LYS A 133 -18.82 23.85 12.77
N THR A 134 -19.73 22.89 12.64
CA THR A 134 -20.97 23.10 11.88
C THR A 134 -21.68 24.34 12.42
N GLY A 135 -22.02 25.25 11.51
CA GLY A 135 -22.70 26.50 11.78
C GLY A 135 -24.09 26.29 12.39
N GLN A 136 -24.53 27.35 13.06
CA GLN A 136 -25.80 27.54 13.79
C GLN A 136 -27.05 27.20 12.99
#